data_AF-A0A852U0Y4-F1
#
_entry.id   AF-A0A852U0Y4-F1
#
_cell.length_a   1.000
_cell.length_b   1.000
_cell.length_c   1.000
_cell.angle_alpha   90.00
_cell.angle_beta   90.00
_cell.angle_gamma   90.00
#
_symmetry.space_group_name_H-M   'P 1'
#
loop_
_entity.id
_entity.type
_entity.pdbx_description
1 polymer ?
#
loop_
_entity_poly.entity_id
_entity_poly.type
_entity_poly.pdbx_seq_one_letter_code
_entity_poly.pdbx_strand_id
1 'polypeptide(L)'
;MLWNAHAGELWRRTRIAVDRALAPLASAVLGCRMTVAGARDLLKVSYVKVAEFQKRGLVHLHVVLRLDGVDAGDRSAVVAPPAWASAGLLAEAVEQAVDAVSFALPSPDGVLRAAHWGAQRDITDVSAGGPVADSRRIGAYLAKYATKTASDAAGPGASAALARRFRRLHRDHLRRKVGPHLARMVETAWDLGARRGLAALKLRHWAHTLGFRGHFATKSRAYSVTLGVLRQARRSWRARQRTASGESDVWASGDGDGSTVIVADWRYAGRGYVGAADAQLAETMAREYEIARAEYRDLLRREKEITYWCEST
;
A
#
# COMPACT_ATOMS: atom_id res chain seq x y z
N MET A 1 7.89 2.51 -14.40
CA MET A 1 7.07 2.96 -13.26
C MET A 1 5.57 2.81 -13.53
N LEU A 2 5.07 3.00 -14.76
CA LEU A 2 3.63 2.91 -15.07
C LEU A 2 2.95 1.62 -14.56
N TRP A 3 3.65 0.48 -14.55
CA TRP A 3 3.17 -0.76 -13.94
C TRP A 3 2.70 -0.59 -12.48
N ASN A 4 3.41 0.18 -11.64
CA ASN A 4 3.01 0.45 -10.25
C ASN A 4 1.73 1.27 -10.20
N ALA A 5 1.59 2.26 -11.09
CA ALA A 5 0.37 3.08 -11.19
C ALA A 5 -0.85 2.26 -11.63
N HIS A 6 -0.60 1.16 -12.33
CA HIS A 6 -1.58 0.27 -12.92
C HIS A 6 -1.79 -1.05 -12.15
N ALA A 7 -1.06 -1.28 -11.05
CA ALA A 7 -1.20 -2.47 -10.21
C ALA A 7 -2.63 -2.67 -9.68
N GLY A 8 -3.36 -1.58 -9.42
CA GLY A 8 -4.78 -1.64 -9.03
C GLY A 8 -5.68 -2.18 -10.14
N GLU A 9 -5.43 -1.79 -11.39
CA GLU A 9 -6.18 -2.28 -12.55
C GLU A 9 -5.80 -3.73 -12.89
N LEU A 10 -4.52 -4.08 -12.79
CA LEU A 10 -4.06 -5.46 -12.94
C LEU A 10 -4.76 -6.39 -11.95
N TRP A 11 -4.83 -5.98 -10.68
CA TRP A 11 -5.59 -6.70 -9.66
C TRP A 11 -7.09 -6.79 -9.98
N ARG A 12 -7.71 -5.69 -10.42
CA ARG A 12 -9.14 -5.70 -10.79
C ARG A 12 -9.43 -6.72 -11.89
N ARG A 13 -8.62 -6.74 -12.95
CA ARG A 13 -8.74 -7.72 -14.05
C ARG A 13 -8.50 -9.15 -13.57
N THR A 14 -7.51 -9.35 -12.71
CA THR A 14 -7.23 -10.65 -12.07
C THR A 14 -8.44 -11.15 -11.30
N ARG A 15 -9.06 -10.30 -10.48
CA ARG A 15 -10.25 -10.68 -9.72
C ARG A 15 -11.42 -11.08 -10.63
N ILE A 16 -11.63 -10.35 -11.72
CA ILE A 16 -12.65 -10.68 -12.74
C ILE A 16 -12.32 -12.01 -13.43
N ALA A 17 -11.05 -12.23 -13.76
CA ALA A 17 -10.60 -13.47 -14.40
C ALA A 17 -10.75 -14.68 -13.47
N VAL A 18 -10.45 -14.54 -12.17
CA VAL A 18 -10.71 -15.59 -11.16
C VAL A 18 -12.19 -15.96 -11.13
N ASP A 19 -13.11 -14.97 -11.05
CA ASP A 19 -14.56 -15.26 -11.09
C ASP A 19 -14.98 -16.01 -12.36
N ARG A 20 -14.35 -15.70 -13.49
CA ARG A 20 -14.65 -16.34 -14.77
C ARG A 20 -14.07 -17.75 -14.87
N ALA A 21 -12.89 -17.98 -14.32
CA ALA A 21 -12.21 -19.28 -14.31
C ALA A 21 -12.92 -20.30 -13.39
N LEU A 22 -13.61 -19.84 -12.33
CA LEU A 22 -14.37 -20.71 -11.45
C LEU A 22 -15.49 -21.48 -12.17
N ALA A 23 -16.13 -20.91 -13.19
CA ALA A 23 -17.25 -21.55 -13.87
C ALA A 23 -16.86 -22.80 -14.68
N PRO A 24 -15.86 -22.79 -15.58
CA PRO A 24 -15.42 -24.01 -16.26
C PRO A 24 -14.84 -25.04 -15.29
N LEU A 25 -14.12 -24.61 -14.24
CA LEU A 25 -13.60 -25.52 -13.22
C LEU A 25 -14.72 -26.20 -12.42
N ALA A 26 -15.73 -25.43 -11.99
CA ALA A 26 -16.91 -25.98 -11.35
C ALA A 26 -17.67 -26.93 -12.28
N SER A 27 -17.73 -26.63 -13.59
CA SER A 27 -18.37 -27.52 -14.56
C SER A 27 -17.65 -28.87 -14.64
N ALA A 28 -16.32 -28.85 -14.67
CA ALA A 28 -15.50 -30.07 -14.71
C ALA A 28 -15.70 -30.94 -13.45
N VAL A 29 -15.77 -30.32 -12.27
CA VAL A 29 -15.97 -31.04 -11.01
C VAL A 29 -17.39 -31.59 -10.86
N LEU A 30 -18.40 -30.83 -11.31
CA LEU A 30 -19.80 -31.21 -11.17
C LEU A 30 -20.33 -32.13 -12.29
N GLY A 31 -19.61 -32.23 -13.40
CA GLY A 31 -20.06 -32.96 -14.59
C GLY A 31 -21.25 -32.31 -15.31
N CYS A 32 -21.61 -31.07 -14.97
CA CYS A 32 -22.69 -30.33 -15.59
C CYS A 32 -22.28 -28.88 -15.87
N ARG A 33 -22.96 -28.23 -16.82
CA ARG A 33 -22.59 -26.88 -17.24
C ARG A 33 -22.86 -25.86 -16.13
N MET A 34 -21.81 -25.26 -15.59
CA MET A 34 -21.86 -24.11 -14.70
C MET A 34 -21.60 -22.82 -15.49
N THR A 35 -22.46 -21.81 -15.31
CA THR A 35 -22.23 -20.47 -15.87
C THR A 35 -21.52 -19.57 -14.86
N VAL A 36 -20.91 -18.46 -15.33
CA VAL A 36 -20.31 -17.46 -14.42
C VAL A 36 -21.37 -16.83 -13.49
N ALA A 37 -22.61 -16.68 -13.95
CA ALA A 37 -23.71 -16.21 -13.13
C ALA A 37 -24.06 -17.24 -12.04
N GLY A 38 -24.28 -18.50 -12.43
CA GLY A 38 -24.57 -19.57 -11.48
C GLY A 38 -23.46 -19.78 -10.46
N ALA A 39 -22.20 -19.70 -10.87
CA ALA A 39 -21.07 -19.77 -9.95
C ALA A 39 -21.10 -18.61 -8.92
N ARG A 40 -21.54 -17.41 -9.30
CA ARG A 40 -21.66 -16.25 -8.39
C ARG A 40 -22.88 -16.29 -7.48
N ASP A 41 -23.87 -17.10 -7.83
CA ASP A 41 -25.04 -17.37 -6.99
C ASP A 41 -24.71 -18.38 -5.88
N LEU A 42 -23.71 -19.25 -6.11
CA LEU A 42 -23.26 -20.26 -5.15
C LEU A 42 -22.00 -19.86 -4.37
N LEU A 43 -21.10 -19.13 -5.01
CA LEU A 43 -19.76 -18.85 -4.51
C LEU A 43 -19.44 -17.36 -4.52
N LYS A 44 -18.63 -16.94 -3.55
CA LYS A 44 -17.96 -15.64 -3.55
C LYS A 44 -16.50 -15.79 -3.17
N VAL A 45 -15.61 -15.16 -3.94
CA VAL A 45 -14.20 -15.05 -3.55
C VAL A 45 -13.99 -13.77 -2.75
N SER A 46 -13.70 -13.95 -1.48
CA SER A 46 -13.30 -12.92 -0.53
C SER A 46 -11.78 -12.78 -0.51
N TYR A 47 -11.25 -11.58 -0.27
CA TYR A 47 -9.81 -11.39 -0.21
C TYR A 47 -9.39 -10.29 0.77
N VAL A 48 -8.14 -10.40 1.21
CA VAL A 48 -7.34 -9.28 1.71
C VAL A 48 -6.02 -9.30 0.96
N LYS A 49 -5.54 -8.12 0.60
CA LYS A 49 -4.25 -7.96 -0.07
C LYS A 49 -3.42 -6.87 0.58
N VAL A 50 -2.11 -7.08 0.58
CA VAL A 50 -1.08 -6.14 0.99
C VAL A 50 -0.13 -5.90 -0.17
N ALA A 51 0.11 -4.63 -0.50
CA ALA A 51 1.10 -4.21 -1.47
C ALA A 51 2.42 -3.94 -0.74
N GLU A 52 3.41 -4.79 -0.97
CA GLU A 52 4.80 -4.62 -0.54
C GLU A 52 5.61 -4.03 -1.71
N PHE A 53 6.60 -3.21 -1.41
CA PHE A 53 7.60 -2.79 -2.39
C PHE A 53 8.87 -3.63 -2.23
N GLN A 54 9.25 -4.33 -3.30
CA GLN A 54 10.53 -5.02 -3.37
C GLN A 54 11.69 -4.02 -3.38
N LYS A 55 12.94 -4.48 -3.13
CA LYS A 55 14.13 -3.61 -3.18
C LYS A 55 14.25 -2.80 -4.48
N ARG A 56 13.79 -3.38 -5.59
CA ARG A 56 13.73 -2.75 -6.92
C ARG A 56 12.58 -1.75 -7.11
N GLY A 57 11.78 -1.47 -6.08
CA GLY A 57 10.64 -0.54 -6.13
C GLY A 57 9.38 -1.09 -6.85
N LEU A 58 9.39 -2.36 -7.23
CA LEU A 58 8.25 -3.04 -7.83
C LEU A 58 7.23 -3.40 -6.74
N VAL A 59 5.96 -3.08 -6.98
CA VAL A 59 4.86 -3.54 -6.13
C VAL A 59 4.66 -5.05 -6.28
N HIS A 60 4.72 -5.76 -5.16
CA HIS A 60 4.42 -7.18 -5.01
C HIS A 60 3.17 -7.31 -4.13
N LEU A 61 2.18 -8.09 -4.58
CA LEU A 61 0.96 -8.31 -3.81
C LEU A 61 1.04 -9.61 -3.02
N HIS A 62 0.92 -9.49 -1.70
CA HIS A 62 0.60 -10.60 -0.82
C HIS A 62 -0.91 -10.68 -0.67
N VAL A 63 -1.51 -11.81 -0.99
CA VAL A 63 -2.97 -11.95 -1.03
C VAL A 63 -3.38 -13.20 -0.26
N VAL A 64 -4.35 -13.04 0.63
CA VAL A 64 -5.10 -14.16 1.20
C VAL A 64 -6.48 -14.16 0.57
N LEU A 65 -6.79 -15.26 -0.10
CA LEU A 65 -8.07 -15.50 -0.77
C LEU A 65 -8.86 -16.55 0.00
N ARG A 66 -10.17 -16.39 0.03
CA ARG A 66 -11.09 -17.34 0.65
C ARG A 66 -12.27 -17.56 -0.29
N LEU A 67 -12.60 -18.82 -0.53
CA LEU A 67 -13.79 -19.21 -1.26
C LEU A 67 -14.90 -19.44 -0.24
N ASP A 68 -15.93 -18.60 -0.28
CA ASP A 68 -17.08 -18.68 0.61
C ASP A 68 -18.32 -19.12 -0.19
N GLY A 69 -19.27 -19.74 0.49
CA GLY A 69 -20.62 -19.89 -0.05
C GLY A 69 -21.37 -18.55 -0.05
N VAL A 70 -22.52 -18.54 -0.72
CA VAL A 70 -23.44 -17.40 -0.73
C VAL A 70 -24.70 -17.80 0.03
N ASP A 71 -25.03 -17.05 1.07
CA ASP A 71 -26.31 -17.13 1.75
C ASP A 71 -27.33 -16.23 1.03
N ALA A 72 -28.56 -16.75 0.86
CA ALA A 72 -29.62 -16.07 0.12
C ALA A 72 -30.24 -14.89 0.89
N GLY A 73 -30.27 -14.97 2.22
CA GLY A 73 -30.82 -13.92 3.09
C GLY A 73 -29.80 -12.85 3.46
N ASP A 74 -28.52 -13.21 3.55
CA ASP A 74 -27.42 -12.28 3.83
C ASP A 74 -26.16 -12.62 3.01
N ARG A 75 -25.99 -11.93 1.89
CA ARG A 75 -24.79 -12.08 1.04
C ARG A 75 -23.48 -11.69 1.77
N SER A 76 -23.56 -10.98 2.90
CA SER A 76 -22.40 -10.62 3.71
C SER A 76 -22.00 -11.71 4.70
N ALA A 77 -22.89 -12.63 5.04
CA ALA A 77 -22.64 -13.74 5.97
C ALA A 77 -21.50 -14.63 5.48
N VAL A 78 -20.61 -15.04 6.37
CA VAL A 78 -19.53 -15.97 6.04
C VAL A 78 -20.06 -17.39 6.22
N VAL A 79 -20.39 -18.05 5.11
CA VAL A 79 -20.89 -19.43 5.09
C VAL A 79 -19.93 -20.33 4.33
N ALA A 80 -19.87 -21.59 4.73
CA ALA A 80 -19.01 -22.58 4.09
C ALA A 80 -19.38 -22.72 2.60
N PRO A 81 -18.38 -22.86 1.70
CA PRO A 81 -18.68 -23.17 0.32
C PRO A 81 -19.25 -24.60 0.20
N PRO A 82 -19.96 -24.92 -0.89
CA PRO A 82 -20.32 -26.30 -1.22
C PRO A 82 -19.10 -27.23 -1.19
N ALA A 83 -19.30 -28.51 -0.84
CA ALA A 83 -18.20 -29.46 -0.63
C ALA A 83 -17.25 -29.64 -1.82
N TRP A 84 -17.75 -29.42 -3.05
CA TRP A 84 -16.95 -29.49 -4.28
C TRP A 84 -16.05 -28.27 -4.51
N ALA A 85 -16.33 -27.14 -3.86
CA ALA A 85 -15.64 -25.88 -4.05
C ALA A 85 -14.44 -25.76 -3.09
N SER A 86 -13.37 -26.47 -3.44
CA SER A 86 -12.16 -26.61 -2.62
C SER A 86 -11.18 -25.45 -2.75
N ALA A 87 -10.21 -25.38 -1.82
CA ALA A 87 -9.06 -24.47 -1.93
C ALA A 87 -8.21 -24.75 -3.18
N GLY A 88 -8.10 -26.01 -3.62
CA GLY A 88 -7.42 -26.40 -4.86
C GLY A 88 -8.10 -25.82 -6.10
N LEU A 89 -9.44 -25.87 -6.17
CA LEU A 89 -10.20 -25.26 -7.26
C LEU A 89 -10.01 -23.73 -7.31
N LEU A 90 -9.92 -23.08 -6.14
CA LEU A 90 -9.59 -21.65 -6.07
C LEU A 90 -8.16 -21.38 -6.54
N ALA A 91 -7.19 -22.20 -6.11
CA ALA A 91 -5.79 -22.06 -6.51
C ALA A 91 -5.64 -22.16 -8.04
N GLU A 92 -6.26 -23.16 -8.66
CA GLU A 92 -6.26 -23.33 -10.12
C GLU A 92 -6.91 -22.14 -10.83
N ALA A 93 -8.04 -21.64 -10.33
CA ALA A 93 -8.69 -20.44 -10.88
C ALA A 93 -7.78 -19.20 -10.82
N VAL A 94 -6.98 -19.08 -9.75
CA VAL A 94 -6.00 -17.99 -9.58
C VAL A 94 -4.84 -18.14 -10.56
N GLU A 95 -4.30 -19.34 -10.74
CA GLU A 95 -3.24 -19.60 -11.71
C GLU A 95 -3.66 -19.24 -13.13
N GLN A 96 -4.82 -19.75 -13.57
CA GLN A 96 -5.37 -19.43 -14.89
C GLN A 96 -5.59 -17.92 -15.06
N ALA A 97 -6.09 -17.24 -14.03
CA ALA A 97 -6.31 -15.80 -14.07
C ALA A 97 -5.02 -14.99 -14.12
N VAL A 98 -3.98 -15.40 -13.38
CA VAL A 98 -2.68 -14.73 -13.34
C VAL A 98 -1.99 -14.85 -14.70
N ASP A 99 -2.08 -16.02 -15.35
CA ASP A 99 -1.47 -16.26 -16.66
C ASP A 99 -2.20 -15.55 -17.80
N ALA A 100 -3.52 -15.45 -17.72
CA ALA A 100 -4.32 -14.85 -18.79
C ALA A 100 -4.36 -13.31 -18.76
N VAL A 101 -4.18 -12.68 -17.59
CA VAL A 101 -4.43 -11.24 -17.45
C VAL A 101 -3.27 -10.41 -17.98
N SER A 102 -3.56 -9.69 -19.07
CA SER A 102 -2.69 -8.64 -19.59
C SER A 102 -3.50 -7.42 -20.07
N PHE A 103 -2.84 -6.26 -20.15
CA PHE A 103 -3.41 -5.07 -20.80
C PHE A 103 -2.38 -4.04 -21.23
N ALA A 104 -2.70 -3.30 -22.29
CA ALA A 104 -1.85 -2.24 -22.80
C ALA A 104 -1.66 -1.11 -21.78
N LEU A 105 -0.42 -0.68 -21.61
CA LEU A 105 -0.05 0.49 -20.81
C LEU A 105 0.02 1.74 -21.70
N PRO A 106 -0.16 2.94 -21.12
CA PRO A 106 0.16 4.18 -21.81
C PRO A 106 1.62 4.17 -22.29
N SER A 107 1.85 4.69 -23.51
CA SER A 107 3.17 4.66 -24.18
C SER A 107 3.67 6.09 -24.42
N PRO A 108 4.11 6.80 -23.37
CA PRO A 108 4.49 8.21 -23.46
C PRO A 108 5.75 8.45 -24.31
N ASP A 109 6.53 7.42 -24.58
CA ASP A 109 7.71 7.38 -25.44
C ASP A 109 7.44 6.73 -26.81
N GLY A 110 6.17 6.44 -27.13
CA GLY A 110 5.77 5.76 -28.36
C GLY A 110 5.99 4.24 -28.34
N VAL A 111 6.65 3.69 -27.32
CA VAL A 111 6.94 2.25 -27.24
C VAL A 111 5.79 1.53 -26.52
N LEU A 112 5.08 0.70 -27.27
CA LEU A 112 3.97 -0.11 -26.78
C LEU A 112 4.45 -1.14 -25.74
N ARG A 113 3.76 -1.17 -24.60
CA ARG A 113 4.03 -2.10 -23.51
C ARG A 113 2.71 -2.61 -22.94
N ALA A 114 2.74 -3.81 -22.35
CA ALA A 114 1.63 -4.36 -21.60
C ALA A 114 2.01 -4.60 -20.14
N ALA A 115 1.02 -4.50 -19.25
CA ALA A 115 1.13 -4.99 -17.88
C ALA A 115 0.62 -6.42 -17.82
N HIS A 116 1.37 -7.28 -17.15
CA HIS A 116 1.03 -8.66 -16.81
C HIS A 116 1.66 -9.01 -15.46
N TRP A 117 1.30 -10.15 -14.88
CA TRP A 117 1.99 -10.67 -13.69
C TRP A 117 3.35 -11.27 -14.06
N GLY A 118 4.33 -11.16 -13.16
CA GLY A 118 5.64 -11.79 -13.35
C GLY A 118 5.59 -13.29 -13.04
N ALA A 119 6.66 -14.02 -13.38
CA ALA A 119 6.77 -15.46 -13.17
C ALA A 119 6.84 -15.90 -11.69
N GLN A 120 7.13 -14.97 -10.77
CA GLN A 120 7.20 -15.25 -9.34
C GLN A 120 5.79 -15.32 -8.74
N ARG A 121 5.26 -16.53 -8.60
CA ARG A 121 4.01 -16.84 -7.92
C ARG A 121 4.23 -17.95 -6.90
N ASP A 122 3.61 -17.81 -5.74
CA ASP A 122 3.61 -18.80 -4.67
C ASP A 122 2.17 -18.88 -4.14
N ILE A 123 1.52 -20.01 -4.39
CA ILE A 123 0.15 -20.28 -3.97
C ILE A 123 0.20 -21.49 -3.05
N THR A 124 -0.20 -21.27 -1.81
CA THR A 124 -0.19 -22.30 -0.77
C THR A 124 -1.54 -22.31 -0.08
N ASP A 125 -2.10 -23.50 0.14
CA ASP A 125 -3.27 -23.67 0.98
C ASP A 125 -2.91 -23.42 2.46
N VAL A 126 -3.60 -22.45 3.05
CA VAL A 126 -3.41 -22.05 4.45
C VAL A 126 -4.44 -22.66 5.40
N SER A 127 -5.39 -23.45 4.89
CA SER A 127 -6.51 -24.02 5.66
C SER A 127 -6.21 -25.35 6.36
N ALA A 128 -5.02 -25.93 6.14
CA ALA A 128 -4.63 -27.23 6.69
C ALA A 128 -4.45 -27.24 8.23
N GLY A 129 -4.51 -26.10 8.93
CA GLY A 129 -4.30 -25.99 10.38
C GLY A 129 -5.58 -25.93 11.23
N GLY A 130 -6.75 -25.80 10.60
CA GLY A 130 -8.03 -25.62 11.28
C GLY A 130 -8.35 -24.16 11.66
N PRO A 131 -9.63 -23.79 11.87
CA PRO A 131 -10.10 -22.41 11.74
C PRO A 131 -9.41 -21.36 12.63
N VAL A 132 -9.07 -21.74 13.87
CA VAL A 132 -8.44 -20.84 14.85
C VAL A 132 -6.95 -20.65 14.56
N ALA A 133 -6.24 -21.75 14.24
CA ALA A 133 -4.83 -21.69 13.86
C ALA A 133 -4.65 -20.94 12.54
N ASP A 134 -5.55 -21.15 11.59
CA ASP A 134 -5.57 -20.48 10.29
C ASP A 134 -5.76 -18.96 10.48
N SER A 135 -6.70 -18.54 11.31
CA SER A 135 -6.96 -17.11 11.57
C SER A 135 -5.75 -16.40 12.18
N ARG A 136 -5.07 -17.02 13.15
CA ARG A 136 -3.86 -16.45 13.77
C ARG A 136 -2.69 -16.43 12.78
N ARG A 137 -2.51 -17.51 12.00
CA ARG A 137 -1.48 -17.61 10.96
C ARG A 137 -1.68 -16.57 9.86
N ILE A 138 -2.90 -16.40 9.37
CA ILE A 138 -3.29 -15.37 8.39
C ILE A 138 -3.03 -13.98 8.97
N GLY A 139 -3.43 -13.73 10.22
CA GLY A 139 -3.17 -12.46 10.90
C GLY A 139 -1.69 -12.12 10.99
N ALA A 140 -0.86 -13.08 11.43
CA ALA A 140 0.59 -12.93 11.53
C ALA A 140 1.24 -12.74 10.14
N TYR A 141 0.79 -13.50 9.14
CA TYR A 141 1.25 -13.38 7.76
C TYR A 141 0.96 -11.97 7.21
N LEU A 142 -0.27 -11.47 7.37
CA LEU A 142 -0.64 -10.12 6.93
C LEU A 142 0.13 -9.04 7.70
N ALA A 143 0.34 -9.21 9.01
CA ALA A 143 1.09 -8.28 9.83
C ALA A 143 2.55 -8.16 9.38
N LYS A 144 3.20 -9.28 9.01
CA LYS A 144 4.56 -9.32 8.47
C LYS A 144 4.74 -8.39 7.26
N TYR A 145 3.74 -8.34 6.38
CA TYR A 145 3.81 -7.53 5.16
C TYR A 145 3.24 -6.12 5.34
N ALA A 146 2.36 -5.92 6.31
CA ALA A 146 1.82 -4.60 6.62
C ALA A 146 2.88 -3.63 7.16
N THR A 147 3.90 -4.15 7.84
CA THR A 147 4.98 -3.35 8.44
C THR A 147 6.17 -3.11 7.49
N LYS A 148 6.19 -3.76 6.32
CA LYS A 148 7.31 -3.69 5.38
C LYS A 148 7.10 -2.56 4.38
N THR A 149 7.91 -1.52 4.47
CA THR A 149 7.80 -0.31 3.65
C THR A 149 8.81 -0.32 2.50
N ALA A 150 8.52 0.44 1.43
CA ALA A 150 9.40 0.59 0.26
C ALA A 150 10.82 1.05 0.60
N SER A 151 10.93 1.76 1.71
CA SER A 151 12.13 2.36 2.21
C SER A 151 13.02 1.46 3.06
N ASP A 152 12.48 0.38 3.62
CA ASP A 152 13.28 -0.51 4.49
C ASP A 152 14.39 -1.20 3.69
N ALA A 153 14.20 -1.29 2.37
CA ALA A 153 15.18 -1.80 1.42
C ALA A 153 16.27 -0.81 0.99
N ALA A 154 16.09 0.49 1.26
CA ALA A 154 16.87 1.57 0.63
C ALA A 154 17.82 2.29 1.60
N GLY A 155 17.99 1.74 2.81
CA GLY A 155 18.91 2.23 3.82
C GLY A 155 18.31 3.27 4.78
N PRO A 156 19.08 3.66 5.82
CA PRO A 156 18.63 4.59 6.86
C PRO A 156 18.21 5.95 6.26
N GLY A 157 16.99 6.40 6.57
CA GLY A 157 16.47 7.69 6.12
C GLY A 157 15.71 7.69 4.78
N ALA A 158 15.75 6.60 4.01
CA ALA A 158 14.90 6.46 2.82
C ALA A 158 13.41 6.50 3.18
N SER A 159 13.06 5.98 4.36
CA SER A 159 11.68 5.97 4.88
C SER A 159 11.16 7.37 5.10
N ALA A 160 11.96 8.22 5.74
CA ALA A 160 11.62 9.63 5.91
C ALA A 160 11.50 10.36 4.56
N ALA A 161 12.40 10.09 3.60
CA ALA A 161 12.40 10.74 2.30
C ALA A 161 11.18 10.39 1.42
N LEU A 162 10.62 9.19 1.58
CA LEU A 162 9.46 8.71 0.83
C LEU A 162 8.14 8.75 1.64
N ALA A 163 8.19 9.06 2.94
CA ALA A 163 7.02 9.04 3.82
C ALA A 163 5.91 10.03 3.41
N ARG A 164 6.25 11.09 2.67
CA ARG A 164 5.32 12.18 2.36
C ARG A 164 5.40 12.59 0.90
N ARG A 165 4.28 13.10 0.40
CA ARG A 165 4.17 13.67 -0.95
C ARG A 165 5.18 14.79 -1.13
N PHE A 166 5.87 14.78 -2.27
CA PHE A 166 6.75 15.86 -2.67
C PHE A 166 5.93 17.07 -3.12
N ARG A 167 6.20 18.24 -2.53
CA ARG A 167 5.72 19.53 -3.06
C ARG A 167 6.70 20.10 -4.08
N ARG A 168 8.00 19.89 -3.85
CA ARG A 168 9.12 20.19 -4.74
C ARG A 168 10.05 18.98 -4.74
N LEU A 169 10.72 18.73 -5.87
CA LEU A 169 11.62 17.60 -6.02
C LEU A 169 13.08 18.07 -5.98
N HIS A 170 13.78 17.77 -4.88
CA HIS A 170 15.21 18.03 -4.74
C HIS A 170 16.01 16.79 -5.13
N ARG A 171 16.41 16.68 -6.41
CA ARG A 171 16.98 15.46 -7.00
C ARG A 171 18.23 14.97 -6.27
N ASP A 172 19.19 15.85 -5.98
CA ASP A 172 20.44 15.44 -5.32
C ASP A 172 20.22 14.96 -3.89
N HIS A 173 19.34 15.63 -3.14
CA HIS A 173 18.96 15.20 -1.81
C HIS A 173 18.28 13.83 -1.84
N LEU A 174 17.34 13.64 -2.78
CA LEU A 174 16.65 12.37 -2.96
C LEU A 174 17.64 11.25 -3.29
N ARG A 175 18.51 11.43 -4.28
CA ARG A 175 19.53 10.43 -4.68
C ARG A 175 20.42 10.02 -3.51
N ARG A 176 20.86 10.96 -2.68
CA ARG A 176 21.64 10.66 -1.46
C ARG A 176 20.85 9.87 -0.42
N LYS A 177 19.54 10.07 -0.31
CA LYS A 177 18.70 9.44 0.72
C LYS A 177 18.12 8.08 0.34
N VAL A 178 17.77 7.86 -0.93
CA VAL A 178 17.10 6.63 -1.38
C VAL A 178 17.93 5.82 -2.38
N GLY A 179 19.12 6.30 -2.73
CA GLY A 179 19.98 5.71 -3.74
C GLY A 179 19.55 6.01 -5.19
N PRO A 180 20.42 5.74 -6.18
CA PRO A 180 20.21 6.12 -7.57
C PRO A 180 18.96 5.48 -8.21
N HIS A 181 18.71 4.20 -7.93
CA HIS A 181 17.63 3.43 -8.55
C HIS A 181 16.25 3.96 -8.16
N LEU A 182 15.96 4.06 -6.86
CA LEU A 182 14.67 4.55 -6.39
C LEU A 182 14.47 6.03 -6.71
N ALA A 183 15.53 6.84 -6.62
CA ALA A 183 15.48 8.23 -7.04
C ALA A 183 15.08 8.35 -8.52
N ARG A 184 15.63 7.50 -9.41
CA ARG A 184 15.23 7.45 -10.82
C ARG A 184 13.75 7.10 -11.00
N MET A 185 13.22 6.17 -10.21
CA MET A 185 11.79 5.84 -10.26
C MET A 185 10.89 7.02 -9.83
N VAL A 186 11.26 7.71 -8.75
CA VAL A 186 10.56 8.91 -8.25
C VAL A 186 10.63 10.04 -9.27
N GLU A 187 11.83 10.35 -9.80
CA GLU A 187 12.06 11.36 -10.82
C GLU A 187 11.23 11.05 -12.07
N THR A 188 11.22 9.80 -12.53
CA THR A 188 10.39 9.36 -13.65
C THR A 188 8.91 9.58 -13.38
N ALA A 189 8.42 9.25 -12.18
CA ALA A 189 7.02 9.51 -11.82
C ALA A 189 6.69 11.00 -11.77
N TRP A 190 7.62 11.81 -11.28
CA TRP A 190 7.47 13.24 -11.22
C TRP A 190 7.42 13.88 -12.62
N ASP A 191 8.29 13.45 -13.52
CA ASP A 191 8.39 13.97 -14.88
C ASP A 191 7.22 13.50 -15.74
N LEU A 192 6.85 12.22 -15.66
CA LEU A 192 5.65 11.69 -16.34
C LEU A 192 4.35 12.34 -15.83
N GLY A 193 4.29 12.70 -14.55
CA GLY A 193 3.13 13.38 -13.98
C GLY A 193 2.95 14.82 -14.46
N ALA A 194 3.89 15.37 -15.23
CA ALA A 194 3.75 16.65 -15.93
C ALA A 194 3.01 16.51 -17.27
N ARG A 195 2.93 15.30 -17.83
CA ARG A 195 2.41 15.06 -19.19
C ARG A 195 0.88 15.04 -19.17
N ARG A 196 0.25 15.86 -20.02
CA ARG A 196 -1.23 15.98 -20.11
C ARG A 196 -1.92 14.65 -20.37
N GLY A 197 -1.37 13.82 -21.27
CA GLY A 197 -1.93 12.49 -21.57
C GLY A 197 -1.92 11.49 -20.41
N LEU A 198 -1.19 11.78 -19.33
CA LEU A 198 -1.11 10.95 -18.12
C LEU A 198 -1.72 11.64 -16.89
N ALA A 199 -2.41 12.77 -17.05
CA ALA A 199 -2.94 13.58 -15.95
C ALA A 199 -3.86 12.77 -15.01
N ALA A 200 -4.67 11.87 -15.57
CA ALA A 200 -5.55 10.98 -14.81
C ALA A 200 -4.80 10.05 -13.83
N LEU A 201 -3.51 9.80 -14.06
CA LEU A 201 -2.68 8.97 -13.19
C LEU A 201 -2.16 9.72 -11.95
N LYS A 202 -2.14 11.06 -11.98
CA LYS A 202 -1.65 11.92 -10.88
C LYS A 202 -0.25 11.50 -10.38
N LEU A 203 0.68 11.16 -11.29
CA LEU A 203 1.95 10.50 -10.93
C LEU A 203 2.85 11.33 -10.00
N ARG A 204 2.85 12.67 -10.11
CA ARG A 204 3.57 13.56 -9.17
C ARG A 204 3.09 13.39 -7.72
N HIS A 205 1.77 13.30 -7.54
CA HIS A 205 1.16 13.12 -6.22
C HIS A 205 1.53 11.77 -5.60
N TRP A 206 1.76 10.76 -6.44
CA TRP A 206 2.15 9.41 -6.04
C TRP A 206 3.65 9.12 -6.22
N ALA A 207 4.48 10.13 -6.49
CA ALA A 207 5.91 9.92 -6.73
C ALA A 207 6.63 9.39 -5.48
N HIS A 208 6.20 9.82 -4.28
CA HIS A 208 6.69 9.32 -2.99
C HIS A 208 6.39 7.82 -2.76
N THR A 209 5.40 7.25 -3.43
CA THR A 209 5.08 5.81 -3.42
C THR A 209 5.54 5.12 -4.70
N LEU A 210 6.60 5.63 -5.35
CA LEU A 210 7.14 5.09 -6.59
C LEU A 210 6.08 4.92 -7.69
N GLY A 211 5.09 5.83 -7.68
CA GLY A 211 3.95 5.87 -8.60
C GLY A 211 2.81 4.91 -8.28
N PHE A 212 2.88 4.12 -7.22
CA PHE A 212 1.75 3.30 -6.77
C PHE A 212 0.65 4.19 -6.19
N ARG A 213 -0.58 3.98 -6.65
CA ARG A 213 -1.74 4.85 -6.38
C ARG A 213 -2.76 4.23 -5.42
N GLY A 214 -2.49 3.01 -4.95
CA GLY A 214 -3.39 2.26 -4.09
C GLY A 214 -3.09 2.43 -2.62
N HIS A 215 -3.92 1.79 -1.79
CA HIS A 215 -3.63 1.61 -0.38
C HIS A 215 -2.67 0.44 -0.18
N PHE A 216 -1.83 0.53 0.86
CA PHE A 216 -0.91 -0.56 1.23
C PHE A 216 -1.69 -1.84 1.53
N ALA A 217 -2.86 -1.76 2.15
CA ALA A 217 -3.73 -2.91 2.40
C ALA A 217 -5.16 -2.60 1.99
N THR A 218 -5.81 -3.57 1.36
CA THR A 218 -7.24 -3.50 1.02
C THR A 218 -7.88 -4.87 1.19
N LYS A 219 -9.17 -4.90 1.49
CA LYS A 219 -9.95 -6.13 1.62
C LYS A 219 -11.26 -6.03 0.85
N SER A 220 -11.81 -7.17 0.43
CA SER A 220 -13.18 -7.23 -0.07
C SER A 220 -14.16 -6.93 1.07
N ARG A 221 -15.39 -6.51 0.71
CA ARG A 221 -16.41 -6.10 1.69
C ARG A 221 -16.75 -7.22 2.68
N ALA A 222 -16.91 -8.46 2.19
CA ALA A 222 -17.30 -9.63 2.97
C ALA A 222 -16.12 -10.43 3.59
N TYR A 223 -14.88 -9.95 3.49
CA TYR A 223 -13.73 -10.71 4.03
C TYR A 223 -13.72 -10.77 5.56
N SER A 224 -14.05 -9.66 6.22
CA SER A 224 -14.03 -9.53 7.67
C SER A 224 -14.83 -8.33 8.14
N VAL A 225 -14.98 -8.18 9.46
CA VAL A 225 -15.49 -6.94 10.08
C VAL A 225 -14.77 -5.69 9.56
N THR A 226 -15.46 -4.56 9.52
CA THR A 226 -14.86 -3.34 8.98
C THR A 226 -13.77 -2.81 9.91
N LEU A 227 -12.79 -2.09 9.35
CA LEU A 227 -11.80 -1.37 10.17
C LEU A 227 -12.47 -0.33 11.08
N GLY A 228 -13.65 0.19 10.69
CA GLY A 228 -14.47 1.06 11.52
C GLY A 228 -14.92 0.37 12.80
N VAL A 229 -15.51 -0.81 12.68
CA VAL A 229 -15.91 -1.65 13.82
C VAL A 229 -14.71 -1.96 14.73
N LEU A 230 -13.57 -2.35 14.16
CA LEU A 230 -12.35 -2.63 14.93
C LEU A 230 -11.76 -1.38 15.62
N ARG A 231 -11.91 -0.19 15.04
CA ARG A 231 -11.51 1.07 15.69
C ARG A 231 -12.45 1.42 16.84
N GLN A 232 -13.76 1.24 16.66
CA GLN A 232 -14.75 1.47 17.71
C GLN A 232 -14.54 0.53 18.89
N ALA A 233 -14.37 -0.78 18.64
CA ALA A 233 -14.08 -1.75 19.70
C ALA A 233 -12.81 -1.39 20.50
N ARG A 234 -11.74 -0.97 19.81
CA ARG A 234 -10.51 -0.48 20.47
C ARG A 234 -10.73 0.79 21.29
N ARG A 235 -11.54 1.73 20.78
CA ARG A 235 -11.91 2.94 21.54
C ARG A 235 -12.67 2.57 22.81
N SER A 236 -13.73 1.76 22.71
CA SER A 236 -14.50 1.33 23.88
C SER A 236 -13.65 0.57 24.90
N TRP A 237 -12.71 -0.28 24.45
CA TRP A 237 -11.77 -0.94 25.36
C TRP A 237 -10.83 0.05 26.04
N ARG A 238 -10.26 1.02 25.31
CA ARG A 238 -9.41 2.08 25.88
C ARG A 238 -10.19 2.96 26.86
N ALA A 239 -11.43 3.30 26.55
CA ALA A 239 -12.32 4.06 27.44
C ALA A 239 -12.52 3.31 28.77
N ARG A 240 -12.89 2.01 28.72
CA ARG A 240 -13.02 1.18 29.93
C ARG A 240 -11.74 1.10 30.75
N GLN A 241 -10.58 0.96 30.10
CA GLN A 241 -9.29 0.93 30.79
C GLN A 241 -9.00 2.26 31.51
N ARG A 242 -9.30 3.40 30.87
CA ARG A 242 -9.15 4.73 31.48
C ARG A 242 -10.08 4.92 32.67
N THR A 243 -11.35 4.56 32.52
CA THR A 243 -12.32 4.59 33.63
C THR A 243 -11.83 3.74 34.80
N ALA A 244 -11.32 2.54 34.53
CA ALA A 244 -10.77 1.66 35.57
C ALA A 244 -9.50 2.22 36.25
N SER A 245 -8.71 3.04 35.55
CA SER A 245 -7.53 3.71 36.10
C SER A 245 -7.81 5.10 36.67
N GLY A 246 -9.07 5.55 36.70
CA GLY A 246 -9.46 6.89 37.15
C GLY A 246 -9.12 8.02 36.16
N GLU A 247 -8.68 7.70 34.94
CA GLU A 247 -8.45 8.70 33.89
C GLU A 247 -9.77 9.03 33.17
N SER A 248 -9.99 10.31 32.84
CA SER A 248 -11.14 10.72 32.03
C SER A 248 -10.99 10.29 30.56
N ASP A 249 -12.09 9.86 29.95
CA ASP A 249 -12.08 9.58 28.52
C ASP A 249 -12.21 10.87 27.73
N VAL A 250 -11.10 11.32 27.14
CA VAL A 250 -11.01 12.48 26.21
C VAL A 250 -11.99 12.39 25.03
N TRP A 251 -12.54 11.20 24.73
CA TRP A 251 -13.49 10.96 23.65
C TRP A 251 -14.90 10.63 24.12
N ALA A 252 -15.16 10.57 25.43
CA ALA A 252 -16.53 10.48 25.92
C ALA A 252 -17.24 11.78 25.55
N SER A 253 -18.32 11.66 24.77
CA SER A 253 -19.26 12.77 24.65
C SER A 253 -19.80 12.98 26.07
N GLY A 254 -19.56 14.17 26.63
CA GLY A 254 -20.01 14.51 27.97
C GLY A 254 -21.53 14.56 27.99
N ASP A 255 -22.18 13.44 28.33
CA ASP A 255 -23.62 13.38 28.62
C ASP A 255 -23.92 13.87 30.06
N GLY A 256 -22.98 14.58 30.70
CA GLY A 256 -23.10 15.07 32.07
C GLY A 256 -22.51 16.47 32.19
N ASP A 257 -23.41 17.41 32.48
CA ASP A 257 -23.16 18.76 33.00
C ASP A 257 -22.26 19.68 32.14
N GLY A 258 -22.84 20.22 31.06
CA GLY A 258 -22.64 21.59 30.53
C GLY A 258 -21.23 22.15 30.24
N SER A 259 -20.16 21.42 30.55
CA SER A 259 -18.79 21.95 30.67
C SER A 259 -17.83 21.33 29.66
N THR A 260 -18.25 20.30 28.92
CA THR A 260 -17.43 19.73 27.85
C THR A 260 -17.59 20.57 26.58
N VAL A 261 -16.76 21.60 26.44
CA VAL A 261 -16.64 22.37 25.20
C VAL A 261 -15.93 21.49 24.17
N ILE A 262 -16.69 20.94 23.22
CA ILE A 262 -16.11 20.38 22.00
C ILE A 262 -15.56 21.56 21.20
N VAL A 263 -14.25 21.80 21.29
CA VAL A 263 -13.54 22.74 20.41
C VAL A 263 -13.47 22.10 19.02
N ALA A 264 -14.54 22.21 18.26
CA ALA A 264 -14.62 21.77 16.86
C ALA A 264 -13.96 22.77 15.90
N ASP A 265 -13.63 23.98 16.39
CA ASP A 265 -13.14 25.08 15.57
C ASP A 265 -11.62 25.17 15.61
N TRP A 266 -10.99 24.27 14.87
CA TRP A 266 -9.55 24.26 14.67
C TRP A 266 -9.18 25.26 13.57
N ARG A 267 -8.95 26.52 13.95
CA ARG A 267 -8.28 27.46 13.05
C ARG A 267 -6.78 27.22 13.08
N TYR A 268 -6.16 27.27 11.91
CA TYR A 268 -4.70 27.23 11.82
C TYR A 268 -4.12 28.44 12.57
N ALA A 269 -3.58 28.20 13.77
CA ALA A 269 -3.01 29.24 14.63
C ALA A 269 -1.67 29.79 14.11
N GLY A 270 -1.11 29.18 13.06
CA GLY A 270 0.19 29.50 12.51
C GLY A 270 1.13 28.30 12.57
N ARG A 271 2.28 28.46 11.92
CA ARG A 271 3.46 27.60 12.06
C ARG A 271 4.64 28.52 12.26
N GLY A 272 5.50 28.19 13.21
CA GLY A 272 6.61 29.05 13.56
C GLY A 272 7.11 28.69 14.94
N TYR A 273 7.85 29.61 15.50
CA TYR A 273 8.53 29.49 16.77
C TYR A 273 7.63 30.07 17.85
N VAL A 274 7.49 29.36 18.98
CA VAL A 274 6.54 29.75 20.04
C VAL A 274 7.03 31.00 20.77
N GLY A 275 8.35 31.22 20.78
CA GLY A 275 8.97 32.45 21.27
C GLY A 275 10.19 32.88 20.46
N ALA A 276 10.74 34.04 20.82
CA ALA A 276 11.93 34.60 20.18
C ALA A 276 13.16 33.67 20.28
N ALA A 277 13.28 32.92 21.38
CA ALA A 277 14.36 31.96 21.58
C ALA A 277 14.30 30.80 20.57
N ASP A 278 13.12 30.23 20.33
CA ASP A 278 12.92 29.18 19.33
C ASP A 278 13.25 29.69 17.91
N ALA A 279 12.92 30.95 17.63
CA ALA A 279 13.21 31.59 16.35
C ALA A 279 14.71 31.80 16.14
N GLN A 280 15.39 32.33 17.16
CA GLN A 280 16.84 32.50 17.14
C GLN A 280 17.57 31.16 17.04
N LEU A 281 17.11 30.12 17.75
CA LEU A 281 17.70 28.79 17.67
C LEU A 281 17.59 28.24 16.25
N ALA A 282 16.41 28.33 15.64
CA ALA A 282 16.23 27.80 14.31
C ALA A 282 16.92 28.63 13.21
N GLU A 283 17.03 29.95 13.37
CA GLU A 283 17.82 30.80 12.50
C GLU A 283 19.32 30.45 12.61
N THR A 284 19.79 30.17 13.83
CA THR A 284 21.16 29.71 14.06
C THR A 284 21.40 28.35 13.43
N MET A 285 20.50 27.38 13.63
CA MET A 285 20.56 26.08 12.95
C MET A 285 20.51 26.20 11.42
N ALA A 286 19.73 27.14 10.88
CA ALA A 286 19.67 27.39 9.44
C ALA A 286 20.99 27.96 8.92
N ARG A 287 21.59 28.93 9.63
CA ARG A 287 22.92 29.48 9.31
C ARG A 287 24.00 28.40 9.37
N GLU A 288 24.05 27.63 10.45
CA GLU A 288 24.98 26.52 10.62
C GLU A 288 24.83 25.48 9.50
N TYR A 289 23.59 25.15 9.13
CA TYR A 289 23.32 24.24 8.01
C TYR A 289 23.80 24.80 6.66
N GLU A 290 23.61 26.09 6.41
CA GLU A 290 24.08 26.76 5.19
C GLU A 290 25.61 26.79 5.11
N ILE A 291 26.28 27.11 6.23
CA ILE A 291 27.74 27.07 6.37
C ILE A 291 28.25 25.65 6.11
N ALA A 292 27.75 24.65 6.86
CA ALA A 292 28.15 23.25 6.68
C ALA A 292 27.93 22.75 5.24
N ARG A 293 26.85 23.22 4.58
CA ARG A 293 26.57 22.90 3.17
C ARG A 293 27.50 23.63 2.19
N ALA A 294 27.97 24.83 2.51
CA ALA A 294 28.96 25.54 1.72
C ALA A 294 30.34 24.86 1.86
N GLU A 295 30.77 24.58 3.09
CA GLU A 295 32.00 23.85 3.39
C GLU A 295 32.03 22.47 2.73
N TYR A 296 30.96 21.69 2.85
CA TYR A 296 30.86 20.39 2.19
C TYR A 296 30.94 20.49 0.66
N ARG A 297 30.38 21.54 0.06
CA ARG A 297 30.51 21.78 -1.39
C ARG A 297 31.94 22.13 -1.79
N ASP A 298 32.63 22.89 -0.95
CA ASP A 298 34.02 23.27 -1.19
C ASP A 298 34.96 22.06 -1.03
N LEU A 299 34.75 21.22 -0.01
CA LEU A 299 35.45 19.94 0.15
C LEU A 299 35.28 19.04 -1.08
N LEU A 300 34.05 18.86 -1.56
CA LEU A 300 33.78 18.07 -2.77
C LEU A 300 34.42 18.68 -4.03
N ARG A 301 34.58 20.00 -4.11
CA ARG A 301 35.30 20.66 -5.21
C ARG A 301 36.78 20.34 -5.13
N ARG A 302 37.39 20.51 -3.96
CA ARG A 302 38.82 20.22 -3.72
C ARG A 302 39.15 18.74 -3.94
N GLU A 303 38.31 17.81 -3.49
CA GLU A 303 38.48 16.37 -3.76
C GLU A 303 38.49 16.05 -5.25
N LYS A 304 37.60 16.68 -6.03
CA LYS A 304 37.57 16.53 -7.50
C LYS A 304 38.81 17.11 -8.17
N GLU A 305 39.28 18.27 -7.72
CA GLU A 305 40.51 18.88 -8.22
C GLU A 305 41.73 17.98 -7.93
N ILE A 306 41.82 17.41 -6.72
CA ILE A 306 42.88 16.46 -6.36
C ILE A 306 42.80 15.19 -7.22
N THR A 307 41.61 14.64 -7.44
CA THR A 307 41.43 13.43 -8.26
C THR A 307 41.82 13.71 -9.73
N TYR A 308 41.45 14.87 -10.27
CA TYR A 308 41.86 15.31 -11.60
C TYR A 308 43.38 15.38 -11.74
N TRP A 309 44.09 15.92 -10.74
CA TRP A 309 45.55 16.00 -10.76
C TRP A 309 46.24 14.65 -10.57
N CYS A 310 45.70 13.75 -9.73
CA CYS A 310 46.26 12.41 -9.53
C CYS A 310 46.04 11.46 -10.73
N GLU A 311 44.99 11.66 -11.53
CA GLU A 311 44.73 10.87 -12.75
C GLU A 311 45.49 11.41 -13.99
N SER A 312 46.07 12.61 -13.89
CA SER A 312 46.78 13.29 -14.99
C SER A 312 48.32 13.18 -14.92
N THR A 313 48.84 12.42 -13.97
CA THR A 313 50.27 12.05 -13.79
C THR A 313 50.43 10.55 -13.90
#